data_AF-A0A7V9KMM5-F1
#
_entry.id   AF-A0A7V9KMM5-F1
#
_cell.length_a   1.000
_cell.length_b   1.000
_cell.length_c   1.000
_cell.angle_alpha   90.00
_cell.angle_beta   90.00
_cell.angle_gamma   90.00
#
_symmetry.space_group_name_H-M   'P 1'
#
loop_
_entity.id
_entity.type
_entity.pdbx_description
1 polymer ?
#
loop_
_entity_poly.entity_id
_entity_poly.type
_entity_poly.pdbx_seq_one_letter_code
_entity_poly.pdbx_strand_id
1 'polypeptide(L)' 'GAGDAFASGFLYGYLKGWDWHRSARMGNACGAIVVTRHGCANFMPYEQEALTFIEERGGF' A
#
# COMPACT_ATOMS: atom_id res chain seq x y z
N GLY A 1 -10.93 2.63 6.05
CA GLY A 1 -11.00 2.72 4.59
C GLY A 1 -9.87 1.97 3.95
N ALA A 2 -10.07 0.68 3.64
CA ALA A 2 -9.09 -0.11 2.90
C ALA A 2 -8.99 0.34 1.43
N GLY A 3 -10.11 0.78 0.84
CA GLY A 3 -10.14 1.37 -0.50
C GLY A 3 -9.38 2.68 -0.60
N ASP A 4 -9.51 3.57 0.39
CA ASP A 4 -8.75 4.83 0.44
C ASP A 4 -7.25 4.59 0.60
N ALA A 5 -6.88 3.56 1.38
CA ALA A 5 -5.50 3.13 1.53
C ALA A 5 -4.93 2.55 0.22
N PHE A 6 -5.74 1.78 -0.52
CA PHE A 6 -5.37 1.32 -1.85
C PHE A 6 -5.18 2.48 -2.82
N ALA A 7 -6.15 3.39 -2.90
CA ALA A 7 -6.11 4.53 -3.81
C ALA A 7 -4.91 5.44 -3.52
N SER A 8 -4.63 5.72 -2.24
CA SER A 8 -3.47 6.52 -1.85
C SER A 8 -2.14 5.81 -2.14
N GLY A 9 -2.01 4.51 -1.86
CA GLY A 9 -0.81 3.73 -2.20
C GLY A 9 -0.58 3.60 -3.71
N PHE A 10 -1.65 3.49 -4.49
CA PHE A 10 -1.57 3.46 -5.95
C PHE A 10 -1.13 4.82 -6.53
N LEU A 11 -1.78 5.91 -6.08
CA LEU A 11 -1.42 7.27 -6.50
C LEU A 11 0.02 7.62 -6.09
N TYR A 12 0.48 7.13 -4.94
CA TYR A 12 1.87 7.26 -4.52
C TYR A 12 2.85 6.69 -5.56
N GLY A 13 2.63 5.43 -5.96
CA GLY A 13 3.46 4.77 -6.98
C GLY A 13 3.40 5.49 -8.32
N TYR A 14 2.21 5.90 -8.75
CA TYR A 14 2.02 6.63 -10.00
C TYR A 14 2.77 7.97 -10.00
N LEU A 15 2.68 8.75 -8.93
CA LEU A 15 3.41 10.03 -8.78
C LEU A 15 4.93 9.85 -8.70
N LYS A 16 5.40 8.67 -8.26
CA LYS A 16 6.82 8.28 -8.30
C LYS A 16 7.29 7.78 -9.66
N GLY A 17 6.41 7.73 -10.66
CA GLY A 17 6.72 7.23 -12.00
C GLY A 17 6.84 5.71 -12.08
N TRP A 18 6.25 4.97 -11.13
CA TRP A 18 6.21 3.52 -11.19
C TRP A 18 5.23 3.04 -12.27
N ASP A 19 5.48 1.85 -12.79
CA ASP A 19 4.52 1.18 -13.67
C ASP A 19 3.24 0.78 -12.91
N TRP A 20 2.22 0.40 -13.67
CA TRP A 20 0.91 0.05 -13.14
C TRP A 20 0.95 -1.14 -12.18
N HIS A 21 1.79 -2.15 -12.45
CA HIS A 21 1.89 -3.34 -11.61
C HIS A 21 2.51 -2.97 -10.26
N ARG A 22 3.62 -2.24 -10.29
CA ARG A 22 4.30 -1.77 -9.08
C ARG A 22 3.41 -0.85 -8.23
N SER A 23 2.68 0.06 -8.87
CA SER A 23 1.71 0.93 -8.20
C SER A 23 0.54 0.16 -7.59
N ALA A 24 0.01 -0.84 -8.30
CA ALA A 24 -1.04 -1.72 -7.79
C ALA A 24 -0.59 -2.56 -6.59
N ARG A 25 0.65 -3.08 -6.60
CA ARG A 25 1.22 -3.80 -5.45
C ARG A 25 1.32 -2.91 -4.22
N MET A 26 1.73 -1.64 -4.40
CA MET A 26 1.76 -0.66 -3.32
C MET A 26 0.38 -0.39 -2.73
N GLY A 27 -0.63 -0.15 -3.57
CA GLY A 27 -2.01 0.01 -3.11
C GLY A 27 -2.52 -1.22 -2.35
N ASN A 28 -2.26 -2.43 -2.87
CA ASN A 28 -2.69 -3.67 -2.22
C ASN A 28 -2.03 -3.87 -0.86
N ALA A 29 -0.74 -3.55 -0.73
CA ALA A 29 -0.05 -3.60 0.56
C ALA A 29 -0.67 -2.62 1.57
N CYS A 30 -0.93 -1.38 1.15
CA CYS A 30 -1.59 -0.39 1.98
C CYS A 30 -3.00 -0.83 2.44
N GLY A 31 -3.80 -1.37 1.52
CA GLY A 31 -5.12 -1.92 1.83
C GLY A 31 -5.06 -3.09 2.81
N ALA A 32 -4.13 -4.03 2.59
CA ALA A 32 -3.94 -5.22 3.43
C ALA A 32 -3.50 -4.87 4.87
N ILE A 33 -2.63 -3.88 5.04
CA ILE A 33 -2.20 -3.41 6.36
C ILE A 33 -3.35 -2.73 7.10
N VAL A 34 -4.16 -1.94 6.39
CA VAL A 34 -5.29 -1.22 7.01
C VAL A 34 -6.42 -2.16 7.44
N VAL A 35 -6.66 -3.27 6.75
CA VAL A 35 -7.67 -4.26 7.19
C VAL A 35 -7.21 -5.14 8.35
N THR A 36 -5.90 -5.28 8.55
CA THR A 36 -5.33 -6.12 9.64
C THR A 36 -5.19 -5.36 10.96
N ARG A 37 -5.24 -4.02 10.95
CA ARG A 37 -5.23 -3.19 12.16
C ARG A 37 -6.65 -2.72 12.50
N HIS A 38 -7.13 -3.01 13.71
CA HIS A 38 -8.45 -2.56 14.18
C HIS A 38 -8.46 -1.04 14.39
N GLY A 39 -8.82 -0.29 13.34
CA GLY A 39 -9.01 1.17 13.40
C GLY A 39 -9.26 1.79 12.02
N CYS A 40 -10.33 2.57 11.87
CA CYS A 40 -10.85 2.99 10.56
C CYS A 40 -9.97 3.95 9.75
N ALA A 41 -9.04 4.70 10.37
CA ALA A 41 -8.28 5.77 9.69
C ALA A 41 -6.86 6.04 10.22
N ASN A 42 -6.50 5.64 11.45
CA ASN A 42 -5.24 6.05 12.09
C ASN A 42 -4.01 5.16 11.77
N PHE A 43 -4.14 4.18 10.87
CA PHE A 43 -3.10 3.18 10.62
C PHE A 43 -2.68 3.09 9.15
N MET A 44 -2.67 4.21 8.44
CA MET A 44 -1.95 4.27 7.15
C MET A 44 -0.51 3.80 7.38
N PRO A 45 -0.03 2.80 6.62
CA PRO A 45 1.32 2.30 6.79
C PRO A 45 2.36 3.35 6.42
N TYR A 46 3.48 3.34 7.13
CA TYR A 46 4.66 4.05 6.65
C TYR A 46 5.15 3.42 5.34
N GLU A 47 5.79 4.22 4.49
CA GLU A 47 6.33 3.73 3.22
C GLU A 47 7.20 2.48 3.41
N GLN A 48 8.09 2.50 4.40
CA GLN A 48 8.97 1.38 4.69
C GLN A 48 8.19 0.12 5.10
N GLU A 49 7.13 0.25 5.90
CA GLU A 49 6.28 -0.90 6.28
C GLU A 49 5.59 -1.51 5.05
N ALA A 50 5.07 -0.66 4.16
CA ALA A 50 4.44 -1.13 2.93
C ALA A 50 5.46 -1.81 1.99
N LEU A 51 6.67 -1.26 1.85
CA LEU A 51 7.74 -1.86 1.05
C LEU A 51 8.19 -3.20 1.63
N THR A 52 8.43 -3.29 2.93
CA THR A 52 8.76 -4.57 3.59
C THR A 52 7.65 -5.59 3.41
N PHE A 53 6.38 -5.18 3.55
CA PHE A 53 5.23 -6.05 3.36
C PHE A 53 5.14 -6.64 1.94
N ILE A 54 5.52 -5.85 0.93
CA ILE A 54 5.59 -6.25 -0.48
C ILE A 54 6.74 -7.25 -0.70
N GLU A 55 7.94 -6.94 -0.20
CA GLU A 55 9.12 -7.79 -0.33
C GLU A 55 8.89 -9.19 0.27
N GLU A 56 8.31 -9.26 1.48
CA GLU A 56 7.95 -10.52 2.14
C GLU A 56 6.93 -11.37 1.34
N ARG A 57 6.21 -10.76 0.39
CA ARG A 57 5.14 -11.38 -0.41
C ARG A 57 5.52 -11.46 -1.89
N GLY A 58 6.81 -11.58 -2.17
CA GLY A 58 7.34 -11.84 -3.52
C GLY A 58 7.70 -10.57 -4.30
N GLY A 59 8.23 -9.55 -3.62
CA GLY A 59 8.87 -8.38 -4.24
C GLY A 59 7.94 -7.50 -5.06
N PHE A 60 8.47 -6.76 -6.03
CA PHE A 60 7.69 -6.06 -7.06
C PHE A 60 7.55 -6.88 -8.34
#